data_AF-A0A2W6U3J9-F1
#
_entry.id   AF-A0A2W6U3J9-F1
#
_cell.length_a   1.000
_cell.length_b   1.000
_cell.length_c   1.000
_cell.angle_alpha   90.00
_cell.angle_beta   90.00
_cell.angle_gamma   90.00
#
_symmetry.space_group_name_H-M   'P 1'
#
loop_
_entity.id
_entity.type
_entity.pdbx_description
1 polymer ?
#
loop_
_entity_poly.entity_id
_entity_poly.type
_entity_poly.pdbx_seq_one_letter_code
_entity_poly.pdbx_strand_id
1 'polypeptide(L)'
;MMLSDFDDLLRAALEQTEPQRLLFVFVKADLPESPTADQHARHDSGEGGTLSPVLCVDKAPQNIASFAALAAESANTGLAWDLVFVASLDGRA
;
A
#
# COMPACT_ATOMS: atom_id res chain seq x y z
N MET A 1 18.44 5.82 10.43
CA MET A 1 17.22 6.59 10.07
C MET A 1 16.03 5.89 10.69
N MET A 2 15.07 6.64 11.24
CA MET A 2 13.80 6.09 11.73
C MET A 2 12.79 6.15 10.59
N LEU A 3 12.09 5.05 10.33
CA LEU A 3 11.06 4.97 9.29
C LEU A 3 9.71 5.34 9.92
N SER A 4 9.22 6.55 9.68
CA SER A 4 7.96 7.03 10.28
C SER A 4 6.83 7.16 9.26
N ASP A 5 7.17 7.36 7.99
CA ASP A 5 6.23 7.49 6.89
C ASP A 5 6.75 6.86 5.59
N PHE A 6 5.96 6.98 4.52
CA PHE A 6 6.32 6.46 3.21
C PHE A 6 7.50 7.17 2.57
N ASP A 7 7.65 8.48 2.77
CA ASP A 7 8.72 9.25 2.15
C ASP A 7 10.08 8.90 2.80
N ASP A 8 10.10 8.60 4.10
CA ASP A 8 11.25 8.01 4.78
C ASP A 8 11.60 6.64 4.20
N LEU A 9 10.60 5.78 3.96
CA LEU A 9 10.82 4.47 3.32
C LEU A 9 11.39 4.61 1.91
N LEU A 10 10.82 5.49 1.10
CA LEU A 10 11.26 5.73 -0.26
C LEU A 10 12.72 6.24 -0.29
N ARG A 11 13.04 7.19 0.60
CA ARG A 11 14.41 7.70 0.76
C ARG A 11 15.38 6.61 1.20
N ALA A 12 15.00 5.81 2.20
CA ALA A 12 15.80 4.68 2.66
C ALA A 12 16.10 3.67 1.56
N ALA A 13 15.12 3.39 0.71
CA ALA A 13 15.26 2.48 -0.42
C ALA A 13 16.18 3.02 -1.52
N LEU A 14 16.16 4.34 -1.76
CA LEU A 14 17.05 5.01 -2.71
C LEU A 14 18.51 5.10 -2.22
N GLU A 15 18.73 5.09 -0.91
CA GLU A 15 20.07 5.19 -0.29
C GLU A 15 20.78 3.84 -0.14
N GLN A 16 20.11 2.72 -0.42
CA GLN A 16 20.75 1.39 -0.34
C GLN A 16 21.79 1.20 -1.44
N THR A 17 22.89 0.52 -1.09
CA THR A 17 23.93 0.12 -2.06
C THR A 17 23.38 -0.89 -3.08
N GLU A 18 22.59 -1.85 -2.61
CA GLU A 18 21.93 -2.83 -3.47
C GLU A 18 20.61 -2.27 -4.02
N PRO A 19 20.31 -2.45 -5.33
CA PRO A 19 19.08 -1.96 -5.92
C PRO A 19 17.85 -2.50 -5.18
N GLN A 20 16.95 -1.62 -4.77
CA GLN A 20 15.73 -2.02 -4.06
C GLN A 20 14.56 -2.20 -5.02
N ARG A 21 13.66 -3.14 -4.69
CA ARG A 21 12.33 -3.25 -5.30
C ARG A 21 11.26 -3.02 -4.24
N LEU A 22 10.41 -2.02 -4.45
CA LEU A 22 9.26 -1.80 -3.57
C LEU A 22 8.08 -2.61 -4.08
N LEU A 23 7.50 -3.43 -3.20
CA LEU A 23 6.34 -4.26 -3.43
C LEU A 23 5.13 -3.60 -2.77
N PHE A 24 4.08 -3.38 -3.55
CA PHE A 24 2.85 -2.72 -3.12
C PHE A 24 1.69 -3.70 -3.18
N VAL A 25 0.93 -3.75 -2.09
CA VAL A 25 -0.35 -4.46 -2.03
C VAL A 25 -1.42 -3.45 -1.63
N PHE A 26 -2.16 -2.96 -2.62
CA PHE A 26 -3.33 -2.12 -2.40
C PHE A 26 -4.50 -3.00 -1.99
N VAL A 27 -5.24 -2.54 -1.00
CA VAL A 27 -6.24 -3.33 -0.30
C VAL A 27 -7.51 -2.51 -0.13
N LYS A 28 -8.65 -3.17 -0.31
CA LYS A 28 -9.97 -2.68 0.05
C LYS A 28 -10.39 -3.30 1.38
N ALA A 29 -10.86 -2.47 2.30
CA ALA A 29 -11.59 -2.88 3.49
C ALA A 29 -13.04 -3.12 3.08
N ASP A 30 -13.45 -4.38 3.12
CA ASP A 30 -14.81 -4.83 2.80
C ASP A 30 -15.47 -5.50 4.00
N LEU A 31 -16.78 -5.66 3.93
CA LEU A 31 -17.50 -6.48 4.88
C LEU A 31 -17.46 -7.96 4.46
N PRO A 32 -17.48 -8.90 5.41
CA PRO A 32 -17.68 -10.32 5.09
C PRO A 32 -19.04 -10.55 4.43
N GLU A 33 -19.22 -11.67 3.73
CA GLU A 33 -20.44 -11.97 2.97
C GLU A 33 -21.75 -11.97 3.81
N SER A 34 -21.65 -12.26 5.10
CA SER A 34 -22.78 -12.21 6.04
C SER A 34 -22.36 -11.51 7.34
N PRO A 35 -22.30 -10.16 7.33
CA PRO A 35 -21.79 -9.39 8.46
C PRO A 35 -22.83 -9.32 9.58
N THR A 36 -22.36 -9.39 10.83
CA THR A 36 -23.21 -9.05 11.98
C THR A 36 -23.41 -7.54 12.08
N ALA A 37 -24.45 -7.09 12.80
CA ALA A 37 -24.69 -5.66 13.03
C ALA A 37 -23.48 -4.94 13.65
N ASP A 38 -22.77 -5.61 14.56
CA ASP A 38 -21.54 -5.06 15.16
C ASP A 38 -20.40 -4.94 14.13
N GLN A 39 -20.29 -5.88 13.18
CA GLN A 39 -19.29 -5.81 12.11
C GLN A 39 -19.60 -4.67 11.13
N HIS A 40 -20.89 -4.44 10.83
CA HIS A 40 -21.32 -3.26 10.06
C HIS A 40 -20.90 -1.96 10.76
N ALA A 41 -21.29 -1.79 12.03
CA ALA A 41 -20.97 -0.58 12.78
C ALA A 41 -19.46 -0.31 12.86
N ARG A 42 -18.65 -1.36 13.02
CA ARG A 42 -17.18 -1.26 13.05
C ARG A 42 -16.58 -0.97 11.68
N HIS A 43 -17.13 -1.51 10.61
CA HIS A 43 -16.67 -1.18 9.25
C HIS A 43 -17.01 0.27 8.90
N ASP A 44 -18.21 0.73 9.24
CA ASP A 44 -18.64 2.12 9.05
C ASP A 44 -17.78 3.11 9.86
N SER A 45 -17.25 2.71 11.02
CA SER A 45 -16.29 3.50 11.81
C SER A 45 -14.83 3.36 11.36
N GLY A 46 -14.53 2.51 10.37
CA GLY A 46 -13.16 2.23 9.90
C GLY A 46 -12.33 1.34 10.84
N GLU A 47 -12.96 0.69 11.82
CA GLU A 47 -12.32 -0.14 12.86
C GLU A 47 -12.60 -1.64 12.67
N GLY A 48 -13.06 -2.03 11.49
CA GLY A 48 -13.45 -3.39 11.16
C GLY A 48 -13.55 -3.64 9.66
N GLY A 49 -13.70 -4.91 9.30
CA GLY A 49 -13.75 -5.37 7.91
C GLY A 49 -12.67 -6.41 7.60
N THR A 50 -12.81 -7.01 6.44
CA THR A 50 -11.83 -7.90 5.83
C THR A 50 -10.98 -7.09 4.85
N LEU A 51 -9.68 -7.26 4.96
CA LEU A 51 -8.70 -6.63 4.08
C LEU A 51 -8.48 -7.50 2.84
N SER A 52 -9.06 -7.09 1.72
CA SER A 52 -8.99 -7.80 0.44
C SER A 52 -8.00 -7.14 -0.50
N PRO A 53 -6.97 -7.85 -1.01
CA PRO A 53 -6.05 -7.27 -1.99
C PRO A 53 -6.76 -7.01 -3.31
N VAL A 54 -6.60 -5.80 -3.85
CA VAL A 54 -7.20 -5.38 -5.13
C VAL A 54 -6.16 -5.16 -6.23
N LEU A 55 -4.93 -4.79 -5.85
CA LEU A 55 -3.83 -4.58 -6.80
C LEU A 55 -2.49 -4.90 -6.14
N CYS A 56 -1.69 -5.73 -6.82
CA CYS A 56 -0.32 -6.05 -6.43
C CYS A 56 0.62 -5.59 -7.54
N VAL A 57 1.55 -4.69 -7.22
CA VAL A 57 2.53 -4.18 -8.18
C VAL A 57 3.88 -4.01 -7.52
N ASP A 58 4.94 -4.18 -8.29
CA ASP A 58 6.28 -3.80 -7.89
C ASP A 58 6.72 -2.54 -8.65
N LYS A 59 7.47 -1.67 -7.98
CA LYS A 59 8.03 -0.46 -8.58
C LYS A 59 9.46 -0.28 -8.11
N ALA A 60 10.31 0.17 -9.02
CA ALA A 60 11.65 0.63 -8.65
C ALA A 60 11.51 1.98 -7.90
N PRO A 61 12.24 2.21 -6.79
CA PRO A 61 12.15 3.44 -6.00
C PRO A 61 12.31 4.71 -6.85
N GLN A 62 13.22 4.70 -7.82
CA GLN A 62 13.47 5.83 -8.73
C GLN A 62 12.28 6.21 -9.62
N ASN A 63 11.30 5.33 -9.77
CA ASN A 63 10.08 5.57 -10.55
C ASN A 63 8.94 6.12 -9.69
N ILE A 64 9.16 6.38 -8.40
CA ILE A 64 8.16 6.90 -7.48
C ILE A 64 8.61 8.28 -7.03
N ALA A 65 7.85 9.31 -7.40
CA ALA A 65 8.18 10.67 -7.02
C ALA A 65 7.78 11.01 -5.57
N SER A 66 6.62 10.49 -5.12
CA SER A 66 6.08 10.67 -3.77
C SER A 66 4.88 9.75 -3.56
N PHE A 67 4.40 9.62 -2.31
CA PHE A 67 3.13 8.93 -2.04
C PHE A 67 1.96 9.54 -2.82
N ALA A 68 1.88 10.88 -2.91
CA ALA A 68 0.83 11.57 -3.64
C ALA A 68 0.84 11.24 -5.13
N ALA A 69 2.03 11.14 -5.74
CA ALA A 69 2.16 10.72 -7.14
C ALA A 69 1.74 9.27 -7.33
N LEU A 70 2.08 8.38 -6.39
CA LEU A 70 1.64 6.97 -6.42
C LEU A 70 0.12 6.86 -6.31
N ALA A 71 -0.51 7.63 -5.41
CA ALA A 71 -1.96 7.65 -5.24
C ALA A 71 -2.69 8.21 -6.48
N ALA A 72 -2.13 9.25 -7.11
CA ALA A 72 -2.67 9.78 -8.36
C ALA A 72 -2.51 8.78 -9.52
N GLU A 73 -1.38 8.06 -9.57
CA GLU A 73 -1.15 7.01 -10.56
C GLU A 73 -2.14 5.84 -10.38
N SER A 74 -2.36 5.40 -9.15
CA SER A 74 -3.24 4.26 -8.86
C SER A 74 -4.71 4.54 -9.22
N ALA A 75 -5.15 5.79 -9.19
CA ALA A 75 -6.48 6.18 -9.67
C ALA A 75 -6.71 5.84 -11.16
N ASN A 76 -5.66 5.79 -11.98
CA ASN A 76 -5.77 5.42 -13.41
C ASN A 76 -6.07 3.93 -13.63
N THR A 77 -5.95 3.09 -12.60
CA THR A 77 -6.28 1.67 -12.68
C THR A 77 -7.79 1.40 -12.61
N GLY A 78 -8.58 2.39 -12.16
CA GLY A 78 -10.02 2.22 -11.92
C GLY A 78 -10.37 1.40 -10.67
N LEU A 79 -9.38 0.96 -9.90
CA LEU A 79 -9.57 0.17 -8.69
C LEU A 79 -9.60 1.07 -7.45
N ALA A 80 -10.67 0.98 -6.66
CA ALA A 80 -10.76 1.64 -5.36
C ALA A 80 -9.96 0.85 -4.30
N TRP A 81 -9.25 1.57 -3.43
CA TRP A 81 -8.48 1.02 -2.32
C TRP A 81 -8.53 1.96 -1.13
N ASP A 82 -8.39 1.42 0.09
CA ASP A 82 -8.45 2.20 1.34
C ASP A 82 -7.09 2.27 2.03
N LEU A 83 -6.25 1.25 1.84
CA LEU A 83 -4.93 1.14 2.44
C LEU A 83 -3.96 0.41 1.50
N VAL A 84 -2.66 0.63 1.71
CA VAL A 84 -1.59 -0.01 0.94
C VAL A 84 -0.52 -0.52 1.88
N PHE A 85 -0.13 -1.77 1.71
CA PHE A 85 1.06 -2.34 2.35
C PHE A 85 2.25 -2.18 1.42
N VAL A 86 3.39 -1.78 1.98
CA VAL A 86 4.64 -1.61 1.23
C VAL A 86 5.75 -2.40 1.91
N ALA A 87 6.48 -3.18 1.12
CA ALA A 87 7.69 -3.87 1.54
C ALA A 87 8.84 -3.58 0.57
N SER A 88 10.07 -3.57 1.06
CA SER A 88 11.26 -3.55 0.22
C SER A 88 11.80 -4.97 0.07
N LEU A 89 12.24 -5.31 -1.14
CA LEU A 89 12.94 -6.52 -1.46
C LEU A 89 14.29 -6.15 -2.07
N ASP A 90 15.37 -6.71 -1.54
CA ASP A 90 16.70 -6.58 -2.12
C ASP A 90 16.69 -7.17 -3.54
N GLY A 91 16.98 -6.32 -4.50
CA GLY A 91 17.28 -6.75 -5.86
C GLY A 91 18.59 -7.51 -5.87
N ARG A 92 18.63 -8.61 -6.60
CA ARG A 92 19.88 -9.26 -6.98
C ARG A 92 20.25 -8.75 -8.37
N ALA A 93 21.44 -8.20 -8.52
CA ALA A 93 22.03 -7.93 -9.84
C ALA A 93 22.22 -9.23 -10.63
#